data_AF-A0A353YCL8-F1
#
_entry.id   AF-A0A353YCL8-F1
#
_cell.length_a   1.000
_cell.length_b   1.000
_cell.length_c   1.000
_cell.angle_alpha   90.00
_cell.angle_beta   90.00
_cell.angle_gamma   90.00
#
_symmetry.space_group_name_H-M   'P 1'
#
loop_
_entity.id
_entity.type
_entity.pdbx_description
1 polymer ?
#
loop_
_entity_poly.entity_id
_entity_poly.type
_entity_poly.pdbx_seq_one_letter_code
_entity_poly.pdbx_strand_id
1 'polypeptide(L)' 'NACGHHHSGNIGILGVDKKGTELYQISLGGSPKDDAAVGTIIGPGFRAEAVPQAIDTIIS' A
#
# COMPACT_ATOMS: atom_id res chain seq x y z
N ASN A 1 9.02 -9.24 -3.97
CA ASN A 1 8.40 -10.54 -4.31
C ASN A 1 6.87 -10.49 -4.33
N ALA A 2 6.22 -9.41 -3.86
CA ALA A 2 4.76 -9.23 -3.99
C ALA A 2 3.89 -10.41 -3.51
N CYS A 3 4.41 -11.29 -2.65
CA CYS A 3 3.74 -12.51 -2.21
C CYS A 3 2.45 -12.24 -1.42
N GLY A 4 2.32 -11.03 -0.85
CA GLY A 4 1.08 -10.57 -0.20
C GLY A 4 0.03 -10.02 -1.17
N HIS A 5 0.27 -10.06 -2.49
CA HIS A 5 -0.60 -9.54 -3.54
C HIS A 5 -1.08 -8.09 -3.30
N HIS A 6 -0.21 -7.25 -2.71
CA HIS A 6 -0.55 -5.86 -2.38
C HIS A 6 -1.03 -5.02 -3.57
N HIS A 7 -0.69 -5.40 -4.81
CA HIS A 7 -1.14 -4.71 -6.02
C HIS A 7 -2.61 -4.97 -6.38
N SER A 8 -3.22 -6.04 -5.87
CA SER A 8 -4.61 -6.42 -6.17
C SER A 8 -5.52 -6.25 -4.97
N GLY A 9 -4.98 -5.86 -3.81
CA GLY A 9 -5.79 -5.41 -2.68
C GLY A 9 -6.39 -4.02 -2.94
N ASN A 10 -7.63 -3.80 -2.50
CA ASN A 10 -8.26 -2.48 -2.54
C ASN A 10 -7.38 -1.41 -1.86
N ILE A 11 -6.72 -1.81 -0.77
CA ILE A 11 -5.66 -1.07 -0.10
C ILE A 11 -4.46 -2.01 0.01
N GLY A 12 -3.37 -1.66 -0.65
CA GLY A 12 -2.10 -2.40 -0.64
C GLY A 12 -1.05 -1.71 0.22
N ILE A 13 -0.24 -2.50 0.92
CA ILE A 13 0.91 -2.03 1.70
C ILE A 13 2.17 -2.71 1.18
N LEU A 14 3.17 -1.92 0.79
CA LEU A 14 4.45 -2.39 0.27
C LEU A 14 5.59 -1.83 1.14
N GLY A 15 6.34 -2.74 1.79
CA GLY A 15 7.60 -2.38 2.44
C GLY A 15 8.67 -2.05 1.41
N VAL A 16 9.36 -0.93 1.59
CA VAL A 16 10.48 -0.47 0.76
C VAL A 16 11.64 -0.06 1.66
N ASP A 17 12.86 -0.49 1.32
CA ASP A 17 14.08 0.05 1.91
C ASP A 17 14.54 1.26 1.08
N LYS A 18 14.72 2.40 1.74
CA LYS A 18 15.29 3.60 1.12
C LYS A 18 16.51 4.04 1.92
N LYS A 19 17.70 3.65 1.45
CA LYS A 19 19.00 4.00 2.05
C LYS A 19 19.09 3.51 3.51
N GLY A 20 18.64 2.29 3.78
CA GLY A 20 18.65 1.71 5.13
C GLY A 20 17.53 2.22 6.04
N THR A 21 16.57 2.96 5.49
CA THR A 21 15.34 3.32 6.19
C THR A 21 14.20 2.48 5.65
N GLU A 22 13.59 1.67 6.51
CA GLU A 22 12.37 0.95 6.20
C GLU A 22 11.17 1.92 6.15
N LEU A 23 10.48 1.91 5.01
CA LEU A 23 9.28 2.68 4.77
C LEU A 23 8.19 1.78 4.18
N TYR A 24 6.95 2.27 4.21
CA TYR A 24 5.77 1.56 3.74
C TYR A 24 5.02 2.45 2.77
N GLN A 25 4.89 2.03 1.52
CA GLN A 25 4.05 2.69 0.54
C GLN A 25 2.65 2.12 0.57
N ILE A 26 1.67 3.00 0.34
CA ILE A 26 0.25 2.64 0.24
C ILE A 26 -0.16 2.73 -1.23
N SER A 27 -0.86 1.71 -1.71
CA SER A 27 -1.52 1.70 -3.02
C SER A 27 -3.03 1.55 -2.88
N LEU A 28 -3.80 2.22 -3.75
CA LEU A 28 -5.27 2.17 -3.75
C LEU A 28 -5.83 1.72 -5.10
N GLY A 29 -7.00 1.10 -5.07
CA GLY A 29 -7.79 0.77 -6.27
C GLY A 29 -7.43 -0.56 -6.93
N GLY A 30 -6.72 -1.46 -6.24
CA GLY A 30 -6.56 -2.83 -6.71
C GLY A 30 -7.86 -3.64 -6.57
N SER A 31 -8.08 -4.57 -7.49
CA SER A 31 -9.16 -5.56 -7.40
C SER A 31 -8.69 -6.91 -7.94
N PRO A 32 -8.92 -8.02 -7.22
CA PRO A 32 -8.62 -9.37 -7.69
C PRO A 32 -9.84 -10.06 -8.34
N LYS A 33 -10.97 -9.35 -8.52
CA LYS A 33 -12.25 -9.89 -9.01
C LYS A 33 -12.37 -9.72 -10.53
N ASP A 34 -13.59 -9.87 -11.05
CA ASP A 34 -13.92 -9.72 -12.47
C ASP A 34 -13.60 -8.29 -13.00
N ASP A 35 -13.63 -7.28 -12.12
CA ASP A 35 -13.17 -5.91 -12.38
C ASP A 35 -11.68 -5.74 -12.07
N ALA A 36 -10.86 -6.71 -12.50
CA ALA A 36 -9.45 -6.80 -12.16
C ALA A 36 -8.73 -5.47 -12.39
N ALA A 37 -8.09 -4.97 -11.34
CA ALA A 37 -7.41 -3.69 -11.34
C ALA A 37 -6.11 -3.76 -10.53
N VAL A 38 -5.12 -2.98 -10.95
CA VAL A 38 -3.85 -2.82 -10.25
C VAL A 38 -3.89 -1.52 -9.44
N GLY A 39 -3.63 -1.65 -8.15
CA GLY A 39 -3.57 -0.53 -7.23
C GLY A 39 -2.45 0.45 -7.59
N THR A 40 -2.75 1.74 -7.47
CA THR A 40 -1.81 2.83 -7.75
C THR A 40 -1.21 3.36 -6.46
N ILE A 41 0.11 3.56 -6.43
CA ILE A 41 0.79 4.18 -5.29
C ILE A 41 0.39 5.65 -5.18
N ILE A 42 -0.13 6.06 -4.03
CA ILE A 42 -0.73 7.39 -3.83
C ILE A 42 0.20 8.40 -3.17
N GLY A 43 1.47 8.07 -2.92
CA GLY A 43 2.39 9.01 -2.28
C GLY A 43 3.75 8.44 -1.83
N PRO A 44 4.51 9.24 -1.07
CA PRO A 44 5.76 8.79 -0.44
C PRO A 44 5.50 7.68 0.58
N GLY A 45 6.57 6.97 0.96
CA GLY A 45 6.50 5.94 1.99
C GLY A 45 6.38 6.53 3.40
N PHE A 46 5.60 5.88 4.25
CA PHE A 46 5.42 6.17 5.67
C PHE A 46 6.41 5.37 6.51
N ARG A 47 6.74 5.86 7.70
CA ARG A 47 7.29 4.98 8.74
C ARG A 47 6.19 4.04 9.25
N ALA A 48 6.58 2.88 9.79
CA ALA A 48 5.65 1.85 10.26
C ALA A 48 4.55 2.42 11.19
N GLU A 49 4.94 3.32 12.09
CA GLU A 49 4.05 3.87 13.12
C GLU A 49 2.97 4.80 12.55
N ALA A 50 3.21 5.37 11.36
CA ALA A 50 2.27 6.27 10.68
C ALA A 50 1.29 5.53 9.76
N VAL A 51 1.54 4.26 9.44
CA VAL A 51 0.68 3.47 8.54
C VAL A 51 -0.76 3.35 9.09
N PRO A 52 -1.01 3.03 10.38
CA PRO A 52 -2.37 2.92 10.89
C PRO A 52 -3.19 4.20 10.70
N GLN A 53 -2.61 5.37 10.97
CA GLN A 53 -3.28 6.66 10.80
C GLN A 53 -3.56 6.98 9.32
N ALA A 54 -2.64 6.62 8.42
CA ALA A 54 -2.86 6.78 6.99
C ALA A 54 -4.01 5.90 6.50
N ILE A 55 -4.12 4.66 7.00
CA ILE A 55 -5.26 3.77 6.70
C ILE A 55 -6.57 4.34 7.25
N ASP A 56 -6.58 4.81 8.49
CA ASP A 56 -7.75 5.43 9.13
C ASP A 56 -8.29 6.61 8.31
N THR A 57 -7.39 7.44 7.76
CA THR A 57 -7.73 8.56 6.88
C THR A 57 -8.39 8.11 5.57
N ILE A 58 -8.05 6.91 5.06
CA ILE A 58 -8.58 6.39 3.79
C ILE A 58 -9.99 5.81 3.96
N ILE A 59 -10.31 5.30 5.15
CA ILE A 59 -11.56 4.56 5.40
C ILE A 59 -12.62 5.39 6.16
N SER A 60 -12.26 6.57 6.66
CA SER A 60 -13.15 7.47 7.40
C SER A 60 -13.96 8.40 6.51
#